data_AF-A0A3D1RWD1-F1
#
_entry.id   AF-A0A3D1RWD1-F1
#
_cell.length_a   1.000
_cell.length_b   1.000
_cell.length_c   1.000
_cell.angle_alpha   90.00
_cell.angle_beta   90.00
_cell.angle_gamma   90.00
#
_symmetry.space_group_name_H-M   'P 1'
#
loop_
_entity.id
_entity.type
_entity.pdbx_description
1 polymer ?
#
loop_
_entity_poly.entity_id
_entity_poly.type
_entity_poly.pdbx_seq_one_letter_code
_entity_poly.pdbx_strand_id
1 'polypeptide(L)'
;MDIQEWEIRFEVYLVDADAETTVPGSVCRWTATEEEAGELFLSQWKRTYRKNKDWFADLVGQATGISEAKVPGLRKTDTSPDIDIIEIKPVAS
;
A
#
# COMPACT_ATOMS: atom_id res chain seq x y z
N MET A 1 -25.41 2.02 -7.66
CA MET A 1 -24.03 2.52 -7.67
C MET A 1 -23.21 1.36 -8.15
N ASP A 2 -22.63 1.47 -9.33
CA ASP A 2 -21.97 0.35 -9.99
C ASP A 2 -20.58 0.20 -9.37
N ILE A 3 -20.38 -0.92 -8.68
CA ILE A 3 -19.09 -1.27 -8.08
C ILE A 3 -18.22 -1.81 -9.21
N GLN A 4 -17.00 -1.31 -9.33
CA GLN A 4 -15.99 -1.84 -10.24
C GLN A 4 -14.67 -2.07 -9.53
N GLU A 5 -13.81 -2.86 -10.15
CA GLU A 5 -12.47 -3.13 -9.65
C GLU A 5 -11.50 -2.03 -10.11
N TRP A 6 -10.73 -1.51 -9.16
CA TRP A 6 -9.69 -0.51 -9.37
C TRP A 6 -8.34 -1.09 -8.99
N GLU A 7 -7.38 -1.04 -9.93
CA GLU A 7 -5.96 -1.27 -9.65
C GLU A 7 -5.39 0.02 -9.06
N ILE A 8 -4.91 -0.06 -7.82
CA ILE A 8 -4.19 1.01 -7.14
C ILE A 8 -2.71 0.66 -7.21
N ARG A 9 -1.93 1.48 -7.91
CA ARG A 9 -0.47 1.40 -7.96
C ARG A 9 0.12 2.42 -7.02
N PHE A 10 1.10 2.00 -6.24
CA PHE A 10 1.72 2.83 -5.23
C PHE A 10 3.20 2.50 -5.07
N GLU A 11 3.90 3.36 -4.37
CA GLU A 11 5.29 3.20 -4.02
C GLU A 11 5.46 3.30 -2.50
N VAL A 12 6.40 2.50 -1.98
CA VAL A 12 6.87 2.60 -0.60
C VAL A 12 8.38 2.75 -0.59
N TYR A 13 8.90 3.39 0.45
CA TYR A 13 10.32 3.67 0.57
C TYR A 13 10.94 2.70 1.57
N LEU A 14 11.88 1.89 1.13
CA LEU A 14 12.65 0.98 1.99
C LEU A 14 13.99 1.63 2.32
N VAL A 15 14.31 1.72 3.61
CA VAL A 15 15.60 2.19 4.10
C VAL A 15 16.42 0.98 4.56
N ASP A 16 17.51 0.68 3.87
CA ASP A 16 18.43 -0.41 4.20
C ASP A 16 19.87 0.11 4.18
N ALA A 17 20.61 -0.08 5.28
CA ALA A 17 22.00 0.36 5.44
C ALA A 17 22.27 1.81 4.94
N ASP A 18 21.42 2.74 5.35
CA ASP A 18 21.46 4.18 4.98
C ASP A 18 21.17 4.51 3.50
N ALA A 19 20.79 3.51 2.69
CA ALA A 19 20.28 3.71 1.33
C ALA A 19 18.75 3.62 1.31
N GLU A 20 18.11 4.62 0.69
CA GLU A 20 16.68 4.60 0.41
C GLU A 20 16.42 4.04 -0.98
N THR A 21 15.51 3.07 -1.08
CA THR A 21 15.06 2.49 -2.35
C THR A 21 13.55 2.55 -2.44
N THR A 22 13.04 3.02 -3.58
CA THR A 22 11.62 2.98 -3.91
C THR A 22 11.22 1.57 -4.34
N VAL A 23 10.13 1.06 -3.77
CA VAL A 23 9.58 -0.25 -4.07
C VAL A 23 8.15 -0.08 -4.58
N PRO A 24 7.86 -0.44 -5.84
CA PRO A 24 6.51 -0.37 -6.38
C PRO A 24 5.65 -1.50 -5.83
N GLY A 25 4.35 -1.24 -5.71
CA GLY A 25 3.34 -2.22 -5.37
C GLY A 25 2.01 -1.94 -6.05
N SER A 26 1.14 -2.93 -6.01
CA SER A 26 -0.21 -2.82 -6.55
C SER A 26 -1.20 -3.63 -5.73
N VAL A 27 -2.42 -3.09 -5.57
CA VAL A 27 -3.56 -3.83 -5.00
C VAL A 27 -4.83 -3.54 -5.78
N CYS A 28 -5.75 -4.49 -5.79
CA CYS A 28 -7.09 -4.26 -6.32
C CYS A 28 -8.10 -3.93 -5.20
N ARG A 29 -9.03 -3.03 -5.50
CA ARG A 29 -10.15 -2.66 -4.63
C ARG A 29 -11.44 -2.52 -5.42
N TRP A 30 -12.54 -3.03 -4.86
CA TRP A 30 -13.88 -2.88 -5.41
C TRP A 30 -14.59 -1.72 -4.74
N THR A 31 -14.81 -0.65 -5.48
CA THR A 31 -15.47 0.58 -5.01
C THR A 31 -16.27 1.19 -6.16
N ALA A 32 -17.11 2.16 -5.85
CA ALA A 32 -17.86 2.86 -6.89
C ALA A 32 -17.03 3.88 -7.63
N THR A 33 -16.08 4.52 -6.94
CA THR A 33 -15.26 5.59 -7.50
C THR A 33 -13.79 5.34 -7.25
N GLU A 34 -12.97 5.98 -8.08
CA GLU A 34 -11.51 6.04 -7.97
C GLU A 34 -11.08 6.64 -6.62
N GLU A 35 -11.73 7.74 -6.23
CA GLU A 35 -11.48 8.45 -4.97
C GLU A 35 -11.73 7.54 -3.77
N GLU A 36 -12.86 6.83 -3.75
CA GLU A 36 -13.20 5.88 -2.69
C GLU A 36 -12.16 4.74 -2.61
N ALA A 37 -11.66 4.26 -3.76
CA ALA A 37 -10.62 3.23 -3.80
C ALA A 37 -9.35 3.69 -3.08
N GLY A 38 -8.88 4.90 -3.41
CA GLY A 38 -7.69 5.50 -2.82
C GLY A 38 -7.84 5.77 -1.33
N GLU A 39 -8.95 6.39 -0.92
CA GLU A 39 -9.22 6.72 0.48
C GLU A 39 -9.33 5.47 1.37
N LEU A 40 -10.03 4.44 0.91
CA LEU A 40 -10.16 3.17 1.63
C LEU A 40 -8.82 2.47 1.73
N PHE A 41 -8.02 2.46 0.67
CA PHE A 41 -6.69 1.87 0.68
C PHE A 41 -5.77 2.54 1.72
N LEU A 42 -5.65 3.87 1.69
CA LEU A 42 -4.83 4.63 2.64
C LEU A 42 -5.33 4.47 4.08
N SER A 43 -6.65 4.44 4.28
CA SER A 43 -7.26 4.23 5.59
C SER A 43 -6.96 2.84 6.15
N GLN A 44 -7.04 1.81 5.31
CA GLN A 44 -6.67 0.44 5.68
C GLN A 44 -5.17 0.34 5.98
N TRP A 45 -4.31 0.90 5.14
CA TRP A 45 -2.85 0.95 5.36
C TRP A 45 -2.49 1.46 6.76
N LYS A 46 -2.97 2.68 7.08
CA LYS A 46 -2.72 3.33 8.37
C LYS A 46 -3.31 2.53 9.54
N ARG A 47 -4.52 2.00 9.38
CA ARG A 47 -5.21 1.25 10.42
C ARG A 47 -4.52 -0.10 10.70
N THR A 48 -4.17 -0.86 9.67
CA THR A 48 -3.51 -2.17 9.81
C THR A 48 -2.15 -1.98 10.44
N TYR A 49 -1.35 -1.01 9.99
CA TYR A 49 -0.08 -0.69 10.63
C TYR A 49 -0.24 -0.41 12.14
N ARG A 50 -1.26 0.34 12.55
CA ARG A 50 -1.46 0.66 13.99
C ARG A 50 -1.95 -0.52 14.82
N LYS A 51 -2.78 -1.40 14.25
CA LYS A 51 -3.48 -2.46 15.01
C LYS A 51 -2.81 -3.82 14.97
N ASN A 52 -2.16 -4.17 13.86
CA ASN A 52 -1.61 -5.51 13.66
C ASN A 52 -0.40 -5.44 12.72
N LYS A 53 0.81 -5.48 13.30
CA LYS A 53 2.07 -5.36 12.55
C LYS A 53 2.35 -6.55 11.66
N ASP A 54 1.97 -7.76 12.09
CA ASP A 54 2.19 -8.99 11.33
C ASP A 54 1.30 -9.00 10.08
N TRP A 55 0.02 -8.64 10.24
CA TRP A 55 -0.87 -8.50 9.08
C TRP A 55 -0.45 -7.35 8.17
N PHE A 56 0.08 -6.27 8.73
CA PHE A 56 0.65 -5.20 7.91
C PHE A 56 1.83 -5.71 7.09
N ALA A 57 2.73 -6.50 7.67
CA ALA A 57 3.87 -7.06 6.97
C ALA A 57 3.46 -7.99 5.82
N ASP A 58 2.50 -8.88 6.07
CA ASP A 58 1.90 -9.74 5.05
C ASP A 58 1.27 -8.93 3.90
N LEU A 59 0.48 -7.89 4.22
CA LEU A 59 -0.13 -7.01 3.21
C LEU A 59 0.93 -6.34 2.34
N VAL A 60 1.98 -5.80 2.94
CA VAL A 60 3.09 -5.16 2.20
C VAL A 60 3.80 -6.19 1.33
N GLY A 61 4.11 -7.37 1.89
CA GLY A 61 4.80 -8.43 1.16
C GLY A 61 4.01 -8.91 -0.06
N GLN A 62 2.71 -9.12 0.09
CA GLN A 62 1.82 -9.50 -1.01
C GLN A 62 1.73 -8.40 -2.08
N ALA A 63 1.63 -7.13 -1.68
CA ALA A 63 1.40 -6.03 -2.61
C ALA A 63 2.67 -5.54 -3.33
N THR A 64 3.85 -5.70 -2.74
CA THR A 64 5.13 -5.16 -3.25
C THR A 64 6.16 -6.25 -3.59
N GLY A 65 5.95 -7.49 -3.14
CA GLY A 65 6.88 -8.61 -3.32
C GLY A 65 8.10 -8.58 -2.38
N ILE A 66 8.21 -7.62 -1.47
CA ILE A 66 9.32 -7.59 -0.50
C ILE A 66 9.11 -8.65 0.59
N SER A 67 10.21 -9.18 1.12
CA SER A 67 10.17 -10.05 2.29
C SER A 67 9.55 -9.31 3.48
N GLU A 68 8.66 -9.97 4.22
CA GLU A 68 8.08 -9.44 5.47
C GLU A 68 9.17 -8.98 6.47
N ALA A 69 10.34 -9.64 6.46
CA ALA A 69 11.47 -9.28 7.30
C ALA A 69 12.06 -7.89 6.98
N LYS A 70 11.80 -7.36 5.78
CA LYS A 70 12.23 -6.02 5.35
C LYS A 70 11.21 -4.92 5.70
N VAL A 71 9.96 -5.27 6.01
CA VAL A 71 8.90 -4.31 6.35
C VAL A 71 9.24 -3.37 7.51
N PRO A 72 9.94 -3.81 8.58
CA PRO A 72 10.38 -2.91 9.65
C PRO A 72 11.28 -1.76 9.18
N GLY A 73 11.98 -1.94 8.06
CA GLY A 73 12.89 -0.97 7.44
C GLY A 73 12.20 0.01 6.49
N LEU A 74 10.88 -0.07 6.29
CA LEU A 74 10.18 0.98 5.54
C LEU A 74 10.34 2.34 6.22
N ARG A 75 10.53 3.39 5.42
CA ARG A 75 10.53 4.78 5.87
C ARG A 75 9.20 5.05 6.57
N LYS A 76 9.27 5.65 7.75
CA LYS A 76 8.10 5.97 8.57
C LYS A 76 7.87 7.46 8.57
N THR A 77 6.61 7.84 8.39
CA THR A 77 6.10 9.12 8.86
C THR A 77 5.68 8.97 10.33
N ASP A 78 5.18 10.04 10.94
CA ASP A 78 4.69 10.03 12.32
C ASP A 78 3.56 8.99 12.57
N THR A 79 2.88 8.52 11.51
CA THR A 79 1.64 7.74 11.68
C THR A 79 1.61 6.38 11.00
N SER A 80 2.40 6.17 9.95
CA SER A 80 2.53 4.91 9.21
C SER A 80 3.80 4.89 8.38
N PRO A 81 4.20 3.72 7.84
CA PRO A 81 5.13 3.66 6.73
C PRO A 81 4.63 4.56 5.60
N ASP A 82 5.58 5.24 5.00
CA ASP A 82 5.34 6.21 3.96
C ASP A 82 4.89 5.51 2.69
N ILE A 83 3.94 6.12 1.99
CA ILE A 83 3.28 5.53 0.82
C ILE A 83 2.76 6.63 -0.10
N ASP A 84 3.08 6.49 -1.38
CA ASP A 84 2.61 7.39 -2.43
C ASP A 84 1.79 6.60 -3.44
N ILE A 85 0.54 6.99 -3.67
CA ILE A 85 -0.27 6.44 -4.76
C ILE A 85 0.17 7.10 -6.06
N ILE A 86 0.57 6.28 -7.04
CA ILE A 86 1.07 6.72 -8.33
C ILE A 86 -0.06 6.76 -9.37
N GLU A 87 -0.95 5.77 -9.34
CA GLU A 87 -2.03 5.62 -10.32
C GLU A 87 -3.18 4.84 -9.70
N ILE A 88 -4.42 5.24 -9.99
CA ILE A 88 -5.61 4.42 -9.76
C ILE A 88 -6.35 4.32 -11.09
N LYS A 89 -6.66 3.11 -11.53
CA LYS A 89 -7.34 2.90 -12.80
C LYS A 89 -8.30 1.71 -12.74
N PRO A 90 -9.36 1.69 -13.57
CA PRO A 90 -10.21 0.53 -13.66
C PRO A 90 -9.42 -0.68 -14.18
N VAL A 91 -9.62 -1.84 -13.58
CA VAL A 91 -9.15 -3.10 -14.15
C VAL A 91 -10.01 -3.39 -15.39
N ALA A 92 -9.41 -3.34 -16.57
CA ALA A 92 -10.11 -3.70 -17.80
C ALA A 92 -10.60 -5.15 -17.69
N SER A 93 -11.90 -5.35 -17.87
CA SER A 93 -12.55 -6.67 -17.92
C SER A 93 -12.20 -7.42 -19.20
#